data_AF-A0A8T4IPU2-F1
#
_entry.id   AF-A0A8T4IPU2-F1
#
_cell.length_a   1.000
_cell.length_b   1.000
_cell.length_c   1.000
_cell.angle_alpha   90.00
_cell.angle_beta   90.00
_cell.angle_gamma   90.00
#
_symmetry.space_group_name_H-M   'P 1'
#
loop_
_entity.id
_entity.type
_entity.pdbx_description
1 polymer ?
#
loop_
_entity_poly.entity_id
_entity_poly.type
_entity_poly.pdbx_seq_one_letter_code
_entity_poly.pdbx_strand_id
1 'polypeptide(L)'
;MCVRSCADYVAALGEDTGEGAGPGAARQGRVRLAASLGTLLGVNAEAGAGGPHIDRPARPVEDRLLEALLQSGSSALEVGGERELALAVDLADAALGLRARSRGAWRLRARALESLGRGEQAVGAYERYLELADGDSARAATLRLGTLRERRDCLAEAVRLVGGGAGAGADSGADTGAAVVGERDRAFTGAVADEAPPDRVRAAFTACVSARLHEHGASEPAVRRLSALYGTYCRLTEQDRMADPLLGGGEPLGVGDLRNLIAGRTVCVVSNAARVAASGMGDEIDAYGVVVRIDAFGAPGPTGTPSSASDTSDT
;
A
#
# COMPACT_ATOMS: atom_id res chain seq x y z
N MET A 1 1.10 13.18 -22.99
CA MET A 1 0.35 11.99 -22.54
C MET A 1 -0.48 12.30 -21.29
N CYS A 2 0.13 12.83 -20.22
CA CYS A 2 -0.53 13.21 -18.98
C CYS A 2 -1.81 14.07 -19.14
N VAL A 3 -1.78 15.15 -19.92
CA VAL A 3 -2.95 16.05 -20.11
C VAL A 3 -4.18 15.33 -20.67
N ARG A 4 -3.98 14.41 -21.62
CA ARG A 4 -5.06 13.60 -22.18
C ARG A 4 -5.61 12.61 -21.15
N SER A 5 -4.72 11.93 -20.41
CA SER A 5 -5.10 11.03 -19.31
C SER A 5 -5.93 11.75 -18.24
N CYS A 6 -5.55 12.98 -17.86
CA CYS A 6 -6.32 13.81 -16.92
C CYS A 6 -7.69 14.22 -17.47
N ALA A 7 -7.76 14.65 -18.74
CA ALA A 7 -9.00 15.07 -19.37
C ALA A 7 -9.97 13.88 -19.55
N ASP A 8 -9.46 12.73 -19.99
CA ASP A 8 -10.23 11.50 -20.16
C ASP A 8 -10.80 11.03 -18.80
N TYR A 9 -10.00 11.10 -17.73
CA TYR A 9 -10.47 10.75 -16.38
C TYR A 9 -11.60 11.68 -15.89
N VAL A 10 -11.47 13.00 -16.08
CA VAL A 10 -12.51 13.96 -15.68
C VAL A 10 -13.79 13.78 -16.50
N ALA A 11 -13.66 13.47 -17.80
CA ALA A 11 -14.81 13.17 -18.66
C ALA A 11 -15.54 11.90 -18.21
N ALA A 12 -14.81 10.82 -17.93
CA ALA A 12 -15.38 9.55 -17.46
C ALA A 12 -16.10 9.69 -16.10
N LEU A 13 -15.63 10.57 -15.21
CA LEU A 13 -16.30 10.85 -13.93
C LEU A 13 -17.67 11.52 -14.08
N GLY A 14 -17.90 12.28 -15.16
CA GLY A 14 -19.20 12.89 -15.45
C GLY A 14 -20.25 11.85 -15.85
N GLU A 15 -19.82 10.80 -16.53
CA GLU A 15 -20.67 9.70 -17.02
C GLU A 15 -21.04 8.70 -15.90
N ASP A 16 -20.15 8.49 -14.93
CA ASP A 16 -20.32 7.58 -13.77
C ASP A 16 -21.28 8.11 -12.67
N THR A 17 -22.02 9.21 -12.93
CA THR A 17 -22.97 9.79 -11.96
C THR A 17 -24.31 9.03 -11.84
N GLY A 18 -24.51 7.95 -12.62
CA GLY A 18 -25.69 7.08 -12.58
C GLY A 18 -25.54 5.87 -11.63
N GLU A 19 -26.47 5.77 -10.66
CA GLU A 19 -26.89 4.57 -9.91
C GLU A 19 -25.84 3.46 -9.65
N GLY A 20 -24.87 3.72 -8.77
CA GLY A 20 -23.99 2.65 -8.27
C GLY A 20 -22.90 3.09 -7.32
N ALA A 21 -23.06 4.23 -6.65
CA ALA A 21 -21.94 4.85 -5.98
C ALA A 21 -21.53 4.11 -4.71
N GLY A 22 -20.27 3.68 -4.69
CA GLY A 22 -19.59 3.19 -3.51
C GLY A 22 -19.61 4.17 -2.32
N PRO A 23 -19.01 3.77 -1.18
CA PRO A 23 -19.08 4.49 0.08
C PRO A 23 -18.73 5.98 -0.08
N GLY A 24 -19.45 6.85 0.63
CA GLY A 24 -19.39 8.32 0.44
C GLY A 24 -17.98 8.92 0.45
N ALA A 25 -17.04 8.30 1.17
CA ALA A 25 -15.64 8.69 1.20
C ALA A 25 -14.93 8.54 -0.16
N ALA A 26 -15.18 7.46 -0.90
CA ALA A 26 -14.58 7.24 -2.22
C ALA A 26 -15.09 8.25 -3.24
N ARG A 27 -16.39 8.57 -3.19
CA ARG A 27 -16.99 9.63 -4.01
C ARG A 27 -16.37 10.98 -3.68
N GLN A 28 -16.22 11.31 -2.40
CA GLN A 28 -15.62 12.57 -1.97
C GLN A 28 -14.13 12.68 -2.40
N GLY A 29 -13.38 11.58 -2.33
CA GLY A 29 -12.01 11.50 -2.83
C GLY A 29 -11.92 11.78 -4.33
N ARG A 30 -12.79 11.16 -5.15
CA ARG A 30 -12.84 11.40 -6.60
C ARG A 30 -13.20 12.84 -6.96
N VAL A 31 -14.09 13.49 -6.20
CA VAL A 31 -14.42 14.91 -6.39
C VAL A 31 -13.20 15.80 -6.11
N ARG A 32 -12.45 15.53 -5.03
CA ARG A 32 -11.21 16.28 -4.73
C ARG A 32 -10.15 16.07 -5.80
N LEU A 33 -10.00 14.84 -6.29
CA LEU A 33 -9.11 14.52 -7.39
C LEU A 33 -9.50 15.30 -8.65
N ALA A 34 -10.77 15.28 -9.05
CA ALA A 34 -11.25 16.03 -10.22
C ALA A 34 -10.98 17.53 -10.10
N ALA A 35 -11.19 18.12 -8.91
CA ALA A 35 -10.86 19.52 -8.66
C ALA A 35 -9.36 19.81 -8.83
N SER A 36 -8.50 18.94 -8.26
CA SER A 36 -7.04 19.08 -8.40
C SER A 36 -6.58 18.96 -9.86
N LEU A 37 -7.18 18.06 -10.64
CA LEU A 37 -6.89 17.89 -12.06
C LEU A 37 -7.34 19.10 -12.87
N GLY A 38 -8.48 19.72 -12.52
CA GLY A 38 -8.90 20.99 -13.10
C GLY A 38 -7.88 22.11 -12.89
N THR A 39 -7.31 22.21 -11.69
CA THR A 39 -6.23 23.17 -11.40
C THR A 39 -4.97 22.86 -12.21
N LEU A 40 -4.56 21.59 -12.30
CA LEU A 40 -3.42 21.15 -13.11
C LEU A 40 -3.60 21.52 -14.59
N LEU A 41 -4.77 21.27 -15.16
CA LEU A 41 -5.08 21.59 -16.55
C LEU A 41 -5.05 23.10 -16.80
N GLY A 42 -5.53 23.91 -15.84
CA GLY A 42 -5.45 25.37 -15.89
C GLY A 42 -4.00 25.86 -15.92
N VAL A 43 -3.16 25.40 -15.00
CA VAL A 43 -1.73 25.76 -14.95
C VAL A 43 -0.99 25.32 -16.22
N ASN A 44 -1.32 24.13 -16.75
CA ASN A 44 -0.75 23.65 -18.00
C ASN A 44 -1.18 24.50 -19.22
N ALA A 45 -2.41 25.00 -19.24
CA ALA A 45 -2.88 25.90 -20.30
C ALA A 45 -2.17 27.26 -20.25
N GLU A 46 -1.94 27.82 -19.05
CA GLU A 46 -1.15 29.04 -18.87
C GLU A 46 0.30 28.87 -19.36
N ALA A 47 0.89 27.70 -19.10
CA ALA A 47 2.23 27.36 -19.57
C ALA A 47 2.31 27.25 -21.11
N GLY A 48 1.25 26.75 -21.76
CA GLY A 48 1.17 26.63 -23.22
C GLY A 48 0.80 27.92 -23.95
N ALA A 49 0.07 28.84 -23.30
CA ALA A 49 -0.34 30.13 -23.86
C ALA A 49 0.75 31.20 -23.79
N GLY A 50 1.78 31.01 -22.97
CA GLY A 50 2.96 31.86 -22.93
C GLY A 50 3.88 31.58 -24.12
N GLY A 51 3.81 32.40 -25.19
CA GLY A 51 4.88 32.46 -26.19
C GLY A 51 6.24 32.83 -25.57
N PRO A 52 7.37 32.73 -26.31
CA PRO A 52 8.72 32.93 -25.78
C PRO A 52 8.92 34.38 -25.32
N HIS A 53 8.45 34.70 -24.12
CA HIS A 53 8.66 35.98 -23.47
C HIS A 53 10.03 35.93 -22.78
N ILE A 54 10.96 36.67 -23.37
CA ILE A 54 12.38 36.71 -23.01
C ILE A 54 12.62 37.24 -21.57
N ASP A 55 11.63 37.89 -20.95
CA ASP A 55 11.79 38.60 -19.67
C ASP A 55 11.07 38.00 -18.45
N ARG A 56 10.36 36.87 -18.58
CA ARG A 56 9.74 36.19 -17.42
C ARG A 56 10.60 34.99 -17.02
N PRO A 57 11.06 34.86 -15.77
CA PRO A 57 11.72 33.63 -15.36
C PRO A 57 10.72 32.49 -15.59
N ALA A 58 11.08 31.46 -16.35
CA ALA A 58 10.22 30.30 -16.63
C ALA A 58 9.98 29.42 -15.39
N ARG A 59 10.89 29.52 -14.41
CA ARG A 59 10.90 28.75 -13.15
C ARG A 59 9.61 28.78 -12.30
N PRO A 60 8.90 29.92 -12.10
CA PRO A 60 7.71 29.96 -11.27
C PRO A 60 6.48 29.29 -11.90
N VAL A 61 6.47 29.07 -13.22
CA VAL A 61 5.39 28.31 -13.89
C VAL A 61 5.70 26.82 -13.85
N GLU A 62 6.96 26.43 -14.08
CA GLU A 62 7.41 25.05 -13.94
C GLU A 62 7.25 24.53 -12.51
N ASP A 63 7.60 25.33 -11.50
CA ASP A 63 7.45 24.95 -10.09
C ASP A 63 5.96 24.78 -9.70
N ARG A 64 5.08 25.66 -10.19
CA ARG A 64 3.62 25.53 -10.00
C ARG A 64 3.04 24.32 -10.71
N LEU A 65 3.49 24.04 -11.93
CA LEU A 65 3.09 22.87 -12.68
C LEU A 65 3.54 21.58 -12.00
N LEU A 66 4.79 21.55 -11.51
CA LEU A 66 5.33 20.45 -10.73
C LEU A 66 4.51 20.22 -9.45
N GLU A 67 4.20 21.28 -8.71
CA GLU A 67 3.38 21.19 -7.50
C GLU A 67 1.98 20.67 -7.81
N ALA A 68 1.33 21.17 -8.86
CA ALA A 68 0.02 20.70 -9.30
C ALA A 68 0.05 19.21 -9.69
N LEU A 69 1.09 18.75 -10.41
CA LEU A 69 1.25 17.33 -10.75
C LEU A 69 1.39 16.46 -9.51
N LEU A 70 2.22 16.88 -8.54
CA LEU A 70 2.42 16.14 -7.29
C LEU A 70 1.16 16.13 -6.43
N GLN A 71 0.41 17.22 -6.38
CA GLN A 71 -0.83 17.33 -5.64
C GLN A 71 -1.92 16.43 -6.24
N SER A 72 -2.13 16.52 -7.56
CA SER A 72 -3.07 15.63 -8.26
C SER A 72 -2.70 14.17 -8.13
N GLY A 73 -1.41 13.83 -8.23
CA GLY A 73 -0.95 12.46 -8.06
C GLY A 73 -1.17 11.96 -6.63
N SER A 74 -0.97 12.81 -5.63
CA SER A 74 -1.25 12.45 -4.23
C SER A 74 -2.74 12.24 -3.99
N SER A 75 -3.61 13.08 -4.56
CA SER A 75 -5.06 12.87 -4.50
C SER A 75 -5.49 11.59 -5.22
N ALA A 76 -4.85 11.24 -6.33
CA ALA A 76 -5.14 10.00 -7.06
C ALA A 76 -4.72 8.76 -6.23
N LEU A 77 -3.56 8.84 -5.58
CA LEU A 77 -3.11 7.82 -4.64
C LEU A 77 -4.06 7.62 -3.45
N GLU A 78 -4.62 8.70 -2.90
CA GLU A 78 -5.59 8.65 -1.80
C GLU A 78 -6.92 7.98 -2.19
N VAL A 79 -7.36 8.12 -3.45
CA VAL A 79 -8.55 7.42 -3.96
C VAL A 79 -8.28 5.91 -4.07
N GLY A 80 -7.08 5.54 -4.51
CA GLY A 80 -6.57 4.15 -4.42
C GLY A 80 -7.22 3.14 -5.37
N GLY A 81 -8.10 3.56 -6.28
CA GLY A 81 -8.62 2.69 -7.34
C GLY A 81 -7.57 2.41 -8.41
N GLU A 82 -7.65 1.28 -9.10
CA GLU A 82 -6.65 0.86 -10.11
C GLU A 82 -6.43 1.94 -11.19
N ARG A 83 -7.51 2.58 -11.65
CA ARG A 83 -7.46 3.68 -12.62
C ARG A 83 -6.73 4.90 -12.06
N GLU A 84 -7.07 5.28 -10.82
CA GLU A 84 -6.46 6.43 -10.15
C GLU A 84 -4.99 6.19 -9.80
N LEU A 85 -4.63 4.96 -9.41
CA LEU A 85 -3.25 4.59 -9.16
C LEU A 85 -2.42 4.62 -10.46
N ALA A 86 -2.97 4.13 -11.58
CA ALA A 86 -2.32 4.27 -12.89
C ALA A 86 -2.13 5.74 -13.27
N LEU A 87 -3.15 6.58 -13.04
CA LEU A 87 -3.04 8.03 -13.23
C LEU A 87 -1.97 8.66 -12.33
N ALA A 88 -1.82 8.22 -11.08
CA ALA A 88 -0.78 8.69 -10.18
C ALA A 88 0.64 8.38 -10.70
N VAL A 89 0.82 7.22 -11.35
CA VAL A 89 2.09 6.87 -12.03
C VAL A 89 2.35 7.82 -13.21
N ASP A 90 1.35 8.04 -14.07
CA ASP A 90 1.46 8.97 -15.21
C ASP A 90 1.82 10.40 -14.76
N LEU A 91 1.19 10.88 -13.68
CA LEU A 91 1.45 12.19 -13.08
C LEU A 91 2.85 12.28 -12.49
N ALA A 92 3.33 11.21 -11.84
CA ALA A 92 4.68 11.15 -11.33
C ALA A 92 5.72 11.17 -12.48
N ASP A 93 5.46 10.47 -13.59
CA ASP A 93 6.32 10.49 -14.77
C ASP A 93 6.36 11.84 -15.47
N ALA A 94 5.21 12.51 -15.57
CA ALA A 94 5.15 13.89 -16.05
C ALA A 94 5.98 14.82 -15.14
N ALA A 95 5.88 14.68 -13.82
CA ALA A 95 6.66 15.44 -12.86
C ALA A 95 8.17 15.17 -12.98
N LEU A 96 8.57 13.92 -13.25
CA LEU A 96 9.96 13.54 -13.51
C LEU A 96 10.47 14.06 -14.86
N GLY A 97 9.60 14.16 -15.86
CA GLY A 97 9.90 14.79 -17.15
C GLY A 97 10.20 16.29 -17.00
N LEU A 98 9.52 16.98 -16.09
CA LEU A 98 9.82 18.37 -15.73
C LEU A 98 11.06 18.50 -14.85
N ARG A 99 11.20 17.64 -13.82
CA ARG A 99 12.30 17.66 -12.87
C ARG A 99 12.73 16.24 -12.49
N ALA A 100 13.73 15.73 -13.19
CA ALA A 100 14.25 14.36 -13.01
C ALA A 100 14.77 14.07 -11.59
N ARG A 101 15.24 15.09 -10.86
CA ARG A 101 15.69 14.99 -9.45
C ARG A 101 14.63 15.41 -8.44
N SER A 102 13.34 15.28 -8.78
CA SER A 102 12.25 15.56 -7.84
C SER A 102 12.06 14.39 -6.87
N ARG A 103 12.49 14.59 -5.61
CA ARG A 103 12.24 13.63 -4.52
C ARG A 103 10.75 13.32 -4.35
N GLY A 104 9.89 14.34 -4.46
CA GLY A 104 8.44 14.17 -4.36
C GLY A 104 7.86 13.26 -5.45
N ALA A 105 8.36 13.39 -6.69
CA ALA A 105 7.90 12.60 -7.82
C ALA A 105 8.33 11.13 -7.71
N TRP A 106 9.59 10.86 -7.32
CA TRP A 106 10.05 9.49 -7.08
C TRP A 106 9.27 8.81 -5.94
N ARG A 107 8.96 9.55 -4.86
CA ARG A 107 8.12 9.04 -3.76
C ARG A 107 6.71 8.69 -4.22
N LEU A 108 6.10 9.58 -5.02
CA LEU A 108 4.76 9.38 -5.55
C LEU A 108 4.74 8.16 -6.48
N ARG A 109 5.68 8.06 -7.41
CA ARG A 109 5.84 6.92 -8.31
C ARG A 109 5.98 5.61 -7.54
N ALA A 110 6.85 5.57 -6.54
CA ALA A 110 7.09 4.37 -5.73
C ALA A 110 5.83 3.90 -5.01
N ARG A 111 5.10 4.81 -4.35
CA ARG A 111 3.86 4.48 -3.64
C ARG A 111 2.75 4.04 -4.59
N ALA A 112 2.59 4.69 -5.73
CA ALA A 112 1.57 4.33 -6.71
C ALA A 112 1.83 2.93 -7.30
N LEU A 113 3.07 2.62 -7.64
CA LEU A 113 3.48 1.29 -8.13
C LEU A 113 3.33 0.22 -7.05
N GLU A 114 3.67 0.52 -5.80
CA GLU A 114 3.46 -0.37 -4.67
C GLU A 114 1.97 -0.70 -4.49
N SER A 115 1.09 0.31 -4.51
CA SER A 115 -0.36 0.13 -4.41
C SER A 115 -0.95 -0.63 -5.61
N LEU A 116 -0.36 -0.52 -6.81
CA LEU A 116 -0.72 -1.35 -7.98
C LEU A 116 -0.19 -2.78 -7.90
N GLY A 117 0.67 -3.10 -6.93
CA GLY A 117 1.35 -4.40 -6.84
C GLY A 117 2.55 -4.57 -7.77
N ARG A 118 2.98 -3.53 -8.47
CA ARG A 118 4.15 -3.51 -9.37
C ARG A 118 5.46 -3.47 -8.58
N GLY A 119 5.77 -4.57 -7.92
CA GLY A 119 6.84 -4.68 -6.92
C GLY A 119 8.22 -4.31 -7.46
N GLU A 120 8.61 -4.79 -8.64
CA GLU A 120 9.95 -4.52 -9.20
C GLU A 120 10.12 -3.04 -9.55
N GLN A 121 9.11 -2.47 -10.20
CA GLN A 121 9.14 -1.07 -10.58
C GLN A 121 9.10 -0.16 -9.34
N ALA A 122 8.36 -0.56 -8.29
CA ALA A 122 8.33 0.15 -7.02
C ALA A 122 9.71 0.12 -6.31
N VAL A 123 10.40 -1.02 -6.32
CA VAL A 123 11.78 -1.15 -5.81
C VAL A 123 12.70 -0.14 -6.48
N GLY A 124 12.71 -0.09 -7.81
CA GLY A 124 13.53 0.87 -8.56
C GLY A 124 13.17 2.32 -8.22
N ALA A 125 11.88 2.65 -8.11
CA ALA A 125 11.45 4.00 -7.74
C ALA A 125 11.86 4.39 -6.30
N TYR A 126 11.81 3.45 -5.35
CA TYR A 126 12.27 3.68 -3.98
C TYR A 126 13.78 3.88 -3.88
N GLU A 127 14.58 3.14 -4.65
CA GLU A 127 16.03 3.34 -4.74
C GLU A 127 16.36 4.76 -5.21
N ARG A 128 15.73 5.20 -6.30
CA ARG A 128 15.89 6.56 -6.83
C ARG A 128 15.42 7.64 -5.85
N TYR A 129 14.35 7.39 -5.10
CA TYR A 129 13.89 8.27 -4.02
C TYR A 129 14.94 8.37 -2.89
N LEU A 130 15.50 7.23 -2.46
CA LEU A 130 16.47 7.16 -1.37
C LEU A 130 17.81 7.85 -1.71
N GLU A 131 18.22 7.84 -2.96
CA GLU A 131 19.38 8.64 -3.42
C GLU A 131 19.21 10.16 -3.21
N LEU A 132 17.96 10.62 -3.06
CA LEU A 132 17.60 12.04 -2.92
C LEU A 132 17.06 12.39 -1.53
N ALA A 133 16.79 11.39 -0.68
CA ALA A 133 16.15 11.55 0.61
C ALA A 133 17.18 11.58 1.74
N ASP A 134 16.86 12.34 2.79
CA ASP A 134 17.64 12.46 4.01
C ASP A 134 16.79 12.13 5.26
N GLY A 135 17.50 11.82 6.35
CA GLY A 135 16.94 11.65 7.70
C GLY A 135 15.75 10.68 7.77
N ASP A 136 14.71 11.09 8.49
CA ASP A 136 13.52 10.27 8.76
C ASP A 136 12.73 9.90 7.50
N SER A 137 12.80 10.73 6.46
CA SER A 137 12.11 10.48 5.20
C SER A 137 12.67 9.28 4.43
N ALA A 138 13.93 8.92 4.69
CA ALA A 138 14.58 7.74 4.13
C ALA A 138 14.27 6.46 4.95
N ARG A 139 14.02 6.57 6.25
CA ARG A 139 13.78 5.40 7.13
C ARG A 139 12.56 4.60 6.69
N ALA A 140 11.41 5.26 6.51
CA ALA A 140 10.18 4.59 6.11
C ALA A 140 10.31 3.94 4.71
N ALA A 141 10.98 4.61 3.77
CA ALA A 141 11.22 4.07 2.44
C ALA A 141 12.19 2.88 2.45
N THR A 142 13.20 2.90 3.33
CA THR A 142 14.14 1.78 3.50
C THR A 142 13.44 0.53 4.01
N LEU A 143 12.54 0.67 4.99
CA LEU A 143 11.75 -0.45 5.50
C LEU A 143 10.85 -1.05 4.42
N ARG A 144 10.13 -0.19 3.67
CA ARG A 144 9.28 -0.63 2.54
C ARG A 144 10.08 -1.33 1.46
N LEU A 145 11.22 -0.76 1.05
CA LEU A 145 12.12 -1.36 0.07
C LEU A 145 12.60 -2.75 0.51
N GLY A 146 12.90 -2.93 1.80
CA GLY A 146 13.23 -4.22 2.38
C GLY A 146 12.09 -5.23 2.23
N THR A 147 10.86 -4.85 2.59
CA THR A 147 9.68 -5.71 2.44
C THR A 147 9.42 -6.10 0.99
N LEU A 148 9.53 -5.15 0.05
CA LEU A 148 9.33 -5.42 -1.37
C LEU A 148 10.37 -6.40 -1.95
N ARG A 149 11.64 -6.24 -1.57
CA ARG A 149 12.72 -7.17 -1.96
C ARG A 149 12.50 -8.56 -1.37
N GLU A 150 12.13 -8.65 -0.09
CA GLU A 150 11.83 -9.92 0.57
C GLU A 150 10.64 -10.63 -0.10
N ARG A 151 9.59 -9.88 -0.45
CA ARG A 151 8.43 -10.41 -1.18
C ARG A 151 8.84 -10.94 -2.55
N ARG A 152 9.64 -10.18 -3.30
CA ARG A 152 10.18 -10.61 -4.59
C ARG A 152 11.00 -11.89 -4.45
N ASP A 153 11.96 -11.92 -3.53
CA ASP A 153 12.86 -13.05 -3.36
C ASP A 153 12.08 -14.31 -2.95
N CYS A 154 11.05 -14.15 -2.11
CA CYS A 154 10.09 -15.21 -1.75
C CYS A 154 9.34 -15.76 -2.98
N LEU A 155 8.80 -14.89 -3.84
CA LEU A 155 8.10 -15.30 -5.06
C LEU A 155 9.05 -15.94 -6.07
N ALA A 156 10.26 -15.40 -6.24
CA ALA A 156 11.28 -15.95 -7.13
C ALA A 156 11.72 -17.36 -6.69
N GLU A 157 11.86 -17.60 -5.38
CA GLU A 157 12.11 -18.93 -4.86
C GLU A 157 10.95 -19.88 -5.11
N ALA A 158 9.70 -19.45 -4.87
CA ALA A 158 8.52 -20.26 -5.13
C ALA A 158 8.43 -20.66 -6.61
N VAL A 159 8.67 -19.72 -7.53
CA VAL A 159 8.72 -19.98 -8.98
C VAL A 159 9.81 -21.01 -9.32
N ARG A 160 11.00 -20.92 -8.71
CA ARG A 160 12.06 -21.92 -8.91
C ARG A 160 11.68 -23.30 -8.39
N LEU A 161 10.99 -23.42 -7.27
CA LEU A 161 10.54 -24.72 -6.75
C LEU A 161 9.48 -25.35 -7.65
N VAL A 162 8.57 -24.52 -8.16
CA VAL A 162 7.52 -24.94 -9.10
C VAL A 162 8.12 -25.40 -10.43
N GLY A 163 9.12 -24.67 -10.96
CA GLY A 163 9.84 -25.05 -12.17
C GLY A 163 10.88 -26.16 -11.97
N GLY A 164 11.37 -26.35 -10.75
CA GLY A 164 12.46 -27.25 -10.38
C GLY A 164 12.03 -28.63 -9.87
N GLY A 165 10.72 -28.91 -9.80
CA GLY A 165 10.18 -30.22 -9.42
C GLY A 165 10.53 -31.39 -10.36
N ALA A 166 11.40 -31.18 -11.36
CA ALA A 166 11.83 -32.17 -12.35
C ALA A 166 13.20 -32.81 -12.08
N GLY A 167 13.78 -32.74 -10.86
CA GLY A 167 15.17 -33.21 -10.71
C GLY A 167 15.72 -33.50 -9.31
N ALA A 168 14.90 -33.76 -8.29
CA ALA A 168 15.39 -34.18 -6.97
C ALA A 168 15.06 -35.65 -6.63
N GLY A 169 15.03 -36.50 -7.66
CA GLY A 169 14.92 -37.96 -7.54
C GLY A 169 15.83 -38.62 -8.57
N ALA A 170 17.14 -38.53 -8.40
CA ALA A 170 18.07 -39.38 -9.12
C ALA A 170 17.96 -40.80 -8.56
N ASP A 171 17.20 -41.66 -9.21
CA ASP A 171 17.68 -42.91 -9.83
C ASP A 171 16.50 -43.69 -10.46
N SER A 172 16.31 -43.52 -11.77
CA SER A 172 15.85 -44.58 -12.69
C SER A 172 15.68 -43.96 -14.09
N GLY A 173 16.41 -44.51 -15.05
CA GLY A 173 16.35 -44.05 -16.43
C GLY A 173 15.02 -44.38 -17.10
N ALA A 174 14.40 -43.38 -17.71
CA ALA A 174 13.64 -43.49 -18.95
C ALA A 174 13.16 -42.09 -19.40
N ASP A 175 13.32 -41.84 -20.69
CA ASP A 175 12.55 -40.92 -21.54
C ASP A 175 12.36 -39.48 -21.04
N THR A 176 13.08 -38.53 -21.66
CA THR A 176 12.88 -37.08 -21.49
C THR A 176 11.54 -36.63 -22.08
N GLY A 177 10.45 -37.00 -21.42
CA GLY A 177 9.17 -36.32 -21.52
C GLY A 177 9.28 -35.03 -20.73
N ALA A 178 9.26 -33.89 -21.43
CA ALA A 178 9.13 -32.58 -20.81
C ALA A 178 7.98 -32.65 -19.79
N ALA A 179 8.33 -32.60 -18.50
CA ALA A 179 7.36 -32.61 -17.41
C ALA A 179 6.35 -31.49 -17.70
N VAL A 180 5.10 -31.87 -17.97
CA VAL A 180 4.04 -30.92 -18.27
C VAL A 180 3.86 -30.09 -17.00
N VAL A 181 4.46 -28.88 -17.00
CA VAL A 181 4.24 -27.91 -15.93
C VAL A 181 2.73 -27.77 -15.82
N GLY A 182 2.18 -28.12 -14.65
CA GLY A 182 0.75 -28.13 -14.41
C GLY A 182 0.15 -26.78 -14.78
N GLU A 183 -1.09 -26.75 -15.26
CA GLU A 183 -1.75 -25.49 -15.64
C GLU A 183 -1.70 -24.43 -14.52
N ARG A 184 -1.84 -24.88 -13.27
CA ARG A 184 -1.75 -24.04 -12.06
C ARG A 184 -0.36 -23.49 -11.81
N ASP A 185 0.68 -24.28 -12.09
CA ASP A 185 2.07 -23.87 -11.98
C ASP A 185 2.42 -22.81 -13.04
N ARG A 186 1.94 -23.00 -14.28
CA ARG A 186 2.02 -21.99 -15.34
C ARG A 186 1.25 -20.72 -14.99
N ALA A 187 0.05 -20.85 -14.43
CA ALA A 187 -0.74 -19.70 -14.01
C ALA A 187 -0.05 -18.90 -12.89
N PHE A 188 0.55 -19.57 -11.90
CA PHE A 188 1.32 -18.93 -10.83
C PHE A 188 2.57 -18.23 -11.38
N THR A 189 3.39 -18.94 -12.15
CA THR A 189 4.62 -18.38 -12.74
C THR A 189 4.34 -17.21 -13.68
N GLY A 190 3.28 -17.30 -14.50
CA GLY A 190 2.81 -16.20 -15.34
C GLY A 190 2.33 -14.99 -14.53
N ALA A 191 1.54 -15.21 -13.47
CA ALA A 191 1.08 -14.12 -12.61
C ALA A 191 2.23 -13.37 -11.92
N VAL A 192 3.30 -14.09 -11.52
CA VAL A 192 4.52 -13.47 -10.96
C VAL A 192 5.30 -12.70 -12.04
N ALA A 193 5.46 -13.29 -13.23
CA ALA A 193 6.19 -12.66 -14.34
C ALA A 193 5.51 -11.38 -14.86
N ASP A 194 4.17 -11.37 -14.89
CA ASP A 194 3.37 -10.21 -15.33
C ASP A 194 3.24 -9.12 -14.24
N GLU A 195 3.90 -9.28 -13.09
CA GLU A 195 3.73 -8.47 -11.88
C GLU A 195 2.24 -8.21 -11.57
N ALA A 196 1.42 -9.27 -11.62
CA ALA A 196 -0.03 -9.16 -11.46
C ALA A 196 -0.40 -8.59 -10.07
N PRO A 197 -1.61 -8.02 -9.93
CA PRO A 197 -2.08 -7.51 -8.63
C PRO A 197 -1.96 -8.57 -7.52
N PRO A 198 -1.71 -8.16 -6.25
CA PRO A 198 -1.40 -9.10 -5.16
C PRO A 198 -2.47 -10.15 -4.93
N ASP A 199 -3.76 -9.81 -5.14
CA ASP A 199 -4.87 -10.75 -5.04
C ASP A 199 -4.83 -11.86 -6.09
N ARG A 200 -4.45 -11.51 -7.32
CA ARG A 200 -4.32 -12.48 -8.42
C ARG A 200 -3.12 -13.40 -8.20
N VAL A 201 -1.98 -12.84 -7.77
CA VAL A 201 -0.80 -13.63 -7.40
C VAL A 201 -1.13 -14.55 -6.24
N ARG A 202 -1.83 -14.05 -5.20
CA ARG A 202 -2.27 -14.85 -4.05
C ARG A 202 -3.16 -16.00 -4.49
N ALA A 203 -4.19 -15.74 -5.29
CA ALA A 203 -5.10 -16.77 -5.78
C ALA A 203 -4.37 -17.86 -6.58
N ALA A 204 -3.47 -17.47 -7.49
CA ALA A 204 -2.68 -18.41 -8.27
C ALA A 204 -1.71 -19.22 -7.39
N PHE A 205 -1.09 -18.58 -6.39
CA PHE A 205 -0.20 -19.25 -5.44
C PHE A 205 -0.97 -20.25 -4.57
N THR A 206 -2.14 -19.88 -4.05
CA THR A 206 -3.02 -20.79 -3.28
C THR A 206 -3.42 -22.01 -4.12
N ALA A 207 -3.77 -21.80 -5.39
CA ALA A 207 -4.12 -22.89 -6.30
C ALA A 207 -2.94 -23.83 -6.58
N CYS A 208 -1.74 -23.28 -6.77
CA CYS A 208 -0.50 -24.03 -6.96
C CYS A 208 -0.16 -24.86 -5.70
N VAL A 209 -0.15 -24.24 -4.51
CA VAL A 209 0.12 -24.93 -3.24
C VAL A 209 -0.89 -26.05 -2.98
N SER A 210 -2.18 -25.79 -3.20
CA SER A 210 -3.25 -26.78 -3.00
C SER A 210 -3.10 -27.98 -3.94
N ALA A 211 -2.75 -27.76 -5.20
CA ALA A 211 -2.52 -28.83 -6.16
C ALA A 211 -1.31 -29.69 -5.77
N ARG A 212 -0.19 -29.05 -5.44
CA ARG A 212 1.02 -29.75 -4.98
C ARG A 212 0.79 -30.55 -3.70
N LEU A 213 0.04 -30.01 -2.74
CA LEU A 213 -0.36 -30.75 -1.54
C LEU A 213 -1.19 -32.00 -1.86
N HIS A 214 -2.08 -31.93 -2.85
CA HIS A 214 -2.92 -33.06 -3.26
C HIS A 214 -2.12 -34.14 -4.01
N GLU A 215 -1.23 -33.73 -4.90
CA GLU A 215 -0.45 -34.64 -5.76
C GLU A 215 0.69 -35.34 -5.02
N HIS A 216 1.37 -34.61 -4.14
CA HIS A 216 2.64 -35.02 -3.52
C HIS A 216 2.56 -35.24 -2.00
N GLY A 217 1.49 -34.76 -1.38
CA GLY A 217 1.30 -34.82 0.07
C GLY A 217 2.12 -33.79 0.86
N ALA A 218 1.68 -33.48 2.08
CA ALA A 218 2.30 -32.46 2.94
C ALA A 218 3.69 -32.84 3.47
N SER A 219 4.07 -34.12 3.39
CA SER A 219 5.36 -34.63 3.87
C SER A 219 6.50 -34.45 2.88
N GLU A 220 6.22 -34.04 1.64
CA GLU A 220 7.28 -33.79 0.67
C GLU A 220 8.06 -32.50 1.01
N PRO A 221 9.40 -32.52 1.04
CA PRO A 221 10.21 -31.34 1.39
C PRO A 221 9.93 -30.11 0.51
N ALA A 222 9.72 -30.30 -0.79
CA ALA A 222 9.42 -29.21 -1.72
C ALA A 222 8.05 -28.58 -1.42
N VAL A 223 7.03 -29.40 -1.14
CA VAL A 223 5.68 -28.93 -0.79
C VAL A 223 5.67 -28.20 0.55
N ARG A 224 6.42 -28.69 1.56
CA ARG A 224 6.60 -27.97 2.83
C ARG A 224 7.25 -26.61 2.62
N ARG A 225 8.32 -26.54 1.82
CA ARG A 225 9.00 -25.27 1.51
C ARG A 225 8.08 -24.31 0.77
N LEU A 226 7.34 -24.80 -0.23
CA LEU A 226 6.37 -24.00 -0.99
C LEU A 226 5.26 -23.44 -0.08
N SER A 227 4.75 -24.25 0.84
CA SER A 227 3.74 -23.83 1.83
C SER A 227 4.28 -22.77 2.80
N ALA A 228 5.54 -22.89 3.23
CA ALA A 228 6.20 -21.89 4.07
C ALA A 228 6.43 -20.56 3.34
N LEU A 229 6.78 -20.61 2.05
CA LEU A 229 6.90 -19.42 1.20
C LEU A 229 5.54 -18.74 1.01
N TYR A 230 4.46 -19.51 0.79
CA TYR A 230 3.11 -18.97 0.73
C TYR A 230 2.73 -18.24 2.03
N GLY A 231 2.97 -18.84 3.19
CA GLY A 231 2.74 -18.18 4.49
C GLY A 231 3.58 -16.92 4.69
N THR A 232 4.81 -16.90 4.18
CA THR A 232 5.68 -15.71 4.20
C THR A 232 5.15 -14.61 3.28
N TYR A 233 4.73 -14.96 2.07
CA TYR A 233 4.12 -14.04 1.11
C TYR A 233 2.84 -13.39 1.67
N CYS A 234 1.93 -14.17 2.27
CA CYS A 234 0.71 -13.61 2.88
C CYS A 234 1.05 -12.62 3.98
N ARG A 235 2.00 -12.96 4.86
CA ARG A 235 2.47 -12.06 5.93
C ARG A 235 3.01 -10.74 5.38
N LEU A 236 3.87 -10.80 4.37
CA LEU A 236 4.48 -9.61 3.74
C LEU A 236 3.47 -8.76 2.95
N THR A 237 2.32 -9.33 2.57
CA THR A 237 1.27 -8.62 1.81
C THR A 237 0.20 -8.04 2.73
N GLU A 238 -0.12 -8.72 3.83
CA GLU A 238 -1.17 -8.33 4.78
C GLU A 238 -0.64 -7.43 5.91
N GLN A 239 0.67 -7.44 6.17
CA GLN A 239 1.31 -6.63 7.19
C GLN A 239 2.38 -5.74 6.57
N ASP A 240 2.04 -4.46 6.35
CA ASP A 240 3.07 -3.41 6.29
C ASP A 240 3.90 -3.54 7.57
N ARG A 241 5.23 -3.68 7.44
CA ARG A 241 6.13 -3.72 8.60
C ARG A 241 5.76 -2.55 9.50
N MET A 242 5.14 -2.85 10.65
CA MET A 242 4.95 -1.86 11.70
C MET A 242 6.34 -1.28 11.95
N ALA A 243 6.48 0.05 11.87
CA ALA A 243 7.64 0.68 12.47
C ALA A 243 7.73 0.13 13.89
N ASP A 244 8.90 -0.40 14.23
CA ASP A 244 9.20 -1.05 15.51
C ASP A 244 8.24 -0.57 16.62
N PRO A 245 7.28 -1.40 17.07
CA PRO A 245 6.28 -0.99 18.06
C PRO A 245 6.94 -0.63 19.41
N LEU A 246 8.24 -0.89 19.53
CA LEU A 246 9.07 -0.51 20.66
C LEU A 246 9.43 0.96 20.60
N LEU A 247 8.42 1.83 20.74
CA LEU A 247 8.61 3.14 21.35
C LEU A 247 9.00 2.93 22.83
N GLY A 248 10.18 2.36 23.10
CA GLY A 248 10.70 2.16 24.46
C GLY A 248 11.20 0.75 24.84
N GLY A 249 11.55 -0.12 23.90
CA GLY A 249 12.28 -1.36 24.20
C GLY A 249 11.50 -2.48 24.92
N GLY A 250 10.17 -2.53 24.77
CA GLY A 250 9.37 -3.66 25.25
C GLY A 250 9.68 -4.99 24.53
N GLU A 251 9.30 -6.11 25.12
CA GLU A 251 9.40 -7.42 24.46
C GLU A 251 8.07 -7.73 23.74
N PRO A 252 8.08 -8.15 22.45
CA PRO A 252 6.85 -8.52 21.76
C PRO A 252 6.13 -9.67 22.45
N LEU A 253 4.84 -9.48 22.75
CA LEU A 253 4.00 -10.51 23.37
C LEU A 253 3.18 -11.26 22.31
N GLY A 254 3.26 -12.59 22.30
CA GLY A 254 2.42 -13.41 21.42
C GLY A 254 0.94 -13.42 21.85
N VAL A 255 0.04 -13.81 20.94
CA VAL A 255 -1.41 -13.90 21.25
C VAL A 255 -1.70 -14.91 22.38
N GLY A 256 -0.94 -16.00 22.43
CA GLY A 256 -1.05 -16.98 23.52
C GLY A 256 -0.60 -16.39 24.87
N ASP A 257 0.51 -15.68 24.86
CA ASP A 257 1.05 -15.04 26.07
C ASP A 257 0.14 -13.90 26.56
N LEU A 258 -0.47 -13.14 25.64
CA LEU A 258 -1.49 -12.15 25.97
C LEU A 258 -2.71 -12.80 26.64
N ARG A 259 -3.19 -13.92 26.09
CA ARG A 259 -4.32 -14.67 26.68
C ARG A 259 -3.99 -15.16 28.09
N ASN A 260 -2.77 -15.66 28.30
CA ASN A 260 -2.32 -16.07 29.63
C ASN A 260 -2.20 -14.88 30.59
N LEU A 261 -1.76 -13.72 30.10
CA LEU A 261 -1.59 -12.51 30.90
C LEU A 261 -2.93 -11.94 31.38
N ILE A 262 -3.97 -11.99 30.55
CA ILE A 262 -5.31 -11.48 30.89
C ILE A 262 -6.20 -12.50 31.60
N ALA A 263 -5.84 -13.79 31.59
CA ALA A 263 -6.65 -14.85 32.18
C ALA A 263 -6.87 -14.61 33.68
N GLY A 264 -8.15 -14.54 34.09
CA GLY A 264 -8.55 -14.32 35.49
C GLY A 264 -8.33 -12.90 36.01
N ARG A 265 -7.90 -11.95 35.16
CA ARG A 265 -7.74 -10.54 35.54
C ARG A 265 -8.89 -9.68 35.03
N THR A 266 -9.24 -8.66 35.79
CA THR A 266 -10.16 -7.61 35.35
C THR A 266 -9.41 -6.69 34.37
N VAL A 267 -10.04 -6.38 33.23
CA VAL A 267 -9.43 -5.57 32.16
C VAL A 267 -10.17 -4.25 32.05
N CYS A 268 -9.44 -3.14 32.09
CA CYS A 268 -9.94 -1.80 31.79
C CYS A 268 -9.36 -1.31 30.47
N VAL A 269 -10.20 -0.74 29.61
CA VAL A 269 -9.78 -0.11 28.36
C VAL A 269 -10.00 1.39 28.49
N VAL A 270 -8.89 2.14 28.47
CA VAL A 270 -8.88 3.60 28.57
C VAL A 270 -8.72 4.17 27.17
N SER A 271 -9.78 4.73 26.61
CA SER A 271 -9.72 5.50 25.37
C SER A 271 -9.48 6.98 25.67
N ASN A 272 -8.75 7.69 24.82
CA ASN A 272 -8.36 9.10 25.03
C ASN A 272 -7.62 9.30 26.36
N ALA A 273 -6.54 8.55 26.58
CA ALA A 273 -5.82 8.53 27.86
C ALA A 273 -5.37 9.92 28.35
N ALA A 274 -5.12 10.88 27.46
CA ALA A 274 -4.84 12.27 27.83
C ALA A 274 -6.01 12.98 28.57
N ARG A 275 -7.27 12.72 28.18
CA ARG A 275 -8.45 13.29 28.85
C ARG A 275 -8.78 12.57 30.15
N VAL A 276 -8.56 11.26 30.18
CA VAL A 276 -8.81 10.42 31.36
C VAL A 276 -7.74 10.65 32.45
N ALA A 277 -6.50 10.94 32.06
CA ALA A 277 -5.46 11.37 33.01
C ALA A 277 -5.86 12.67 33.74
N ALA A 278 -6.65 13.54 33.11
CA ALA A 278 -7.14 14.79 33.70
C ALA A 278 -8.45 14.63 34.50
N SER A 279 -9.12 13.46 34.48
CA SER A 279 -10.44 13.28 35.09
C SER A 279 -10.41 12.75 36.53
N GLY A 280 -9.22 12.50 37.10
CA GLY A 280 -9.09 11.99 38.47
C GLY A 280 -9.50 10.53 38.67
N MET A 281 -9.83 9.80 37.60
CA MET A 281 -10.24 8.37 37.65
C MET A 281 -9.06 7.40 37.84
N GLY A 282 -7.87 7.89 38.20
CA GLY A 282 -6.65 7.08 38.29
C GLY A 282 -6.80 5.88 39.24
N ASP A 283 -7.30 6.14 40.45
CA ASP A 283 -7.46 5.11 41.49
C ASP A 283 -8.47 4.02 41.09
N GLU A 284 -9.50 4.37 40.32
CA GLU A 284 -10.50 3.42 39.81
C GLU A 284 -9.94 2.58 38.66
N ILE A 285 -9.11 3.19 37.80
CA ILE A 285 -8.44 2.50 36.69
C ILE A 285 -7.37 1.54 37.20
N ASP A 286 -6.61 1.95 38.23
CA ASP A 286 -5.54 1.15 38.82
C ASP A 286 -6.07 -0.04 39.65
N ALA A 287 -7.36 -0.06 39.97
CA ALA A 287 -8.02 -1.22 40.59
C ALA A 287 -8.17 -2.44 39.65
N TYR A 288 -7.93 -2.26 38.34
CA TYR A 288 -8.02 -3.34 37.35
C TYR A 288 -6.69 -4.08 37.21
N GLY A 289 -6.76 -5.41 37.04
CA GLY A 289 -5.58 -6.27 36.90
C GLY A 289 -4.81 -6.10 35.58
N VAL A 290 -5.43 -5.49 34.57
CA VAL A 290 -4.83 -5.08 33.31
C VAL A 290 -5.47 -3.78 32.83
N VAL A 291 -4.67 -2.77 32.49
CA VAL A 291 -5.15 -1.50 31.92
C VAL A 291 -4.58 -1.33 30.51
N VAL A 292 -5.45 -1.27 29.51
CA VAL A 292 -5.10 -1.03 28.11
C VAL A 292 -5.36 0.43 27.79
N ARG A 293 -4.30 1.23 27.64
CA ARG A 293 -4.40 2.64 27.25
C ARG A 293 -4.32 2.75 25.74
N ILE A 294 -5.40 3.26 25.14
CA ILE A 294 -5.48 3.55 23.71
C ILE A 294 -5.26 5.06 23.57
N ASP A 295 -4.01 5.45 23.34
CA ASP A 295 -3.71 6.76 22.81
C ASP A 295 -4.21 6.80 21.38
N ALA A 296 -5.19 7.66 21.13
CA ALA A 296 -5.79 7.80 19.81
C ALA A 296 -4.70 8.07 18.77
N PHE A 297 -4.45 7.10 17.90
CA PHE A 297 -3.80 7.36 16.62
C PHE A 297 -4.74 8.32 15.85
N GLY A 298 -4.20 9.45 15.39
CA GLY A 298 -4.95 10.61 14.92
C GLY A 298 -6.22 10.25 14.15
N ALA A 299 -7.37 10.61 14.72
CA ALA A 299 -8.64 10.50 14.01
C ALA A 299 -8.58 11.37 12.73
N PRO A 300 -9.03 10.88 11.56
CA PRO A 300 -9.44 11.78 10.49
C PRO A 300 -10.51 12.74 11.04
N GLY A 301 -10.39 14.02 10.69
CA GLY A 301 -11.11 15.14 11.30
C GLY A 301 -12.64 15.03 11.35
N PRO A 302 -13.30 15.96 12.07
CA PRO A 302 -14.68 15.81 12.49
C PRO A 302 -15.66 15.91 11.31
N THR A 303 -16.30 14.79 10.97
CA THR A 303 -17.60 14.80 10.29
C THR A 303 -18.69 14.77 11.34
N GLY A 304 -19.29 15.93 11.60
CA GLY A 304 -20.46 16.05 12.47
C GLY A 304 -20.62 17.48 12.99
N THR A 305 -21.53 18.22 12.38
CA THR A 305 -22.04 19.51 12.90
C THR A 305 -22.58 19.36 14.32
N PRO A 306 -22.43 20.38 15.20
CA PRO A 306 -22.95 20.32 16.55
C PRO A 306 -24.48 20.41 16.51
N SER A 307 -25.17 19.31 16.80
CA SER A 307 -26.55 19.39 17.23
C SER A 307 -26.55 19.84 18.69
N SER A 308 -26.80 21.13 18.89
CA SER A 308 -27.17 21.68 20.18
C SER A 308 -28.52 21.10 20.61
N ALA A 309 -28.49 20.05 21.42
CA ALA A 309 -29.61 19.72 22.28
C ALA A 309 -29.44 20.51 23.58
N SER A 310 -30.07 21.68 23.62
CA SER A 310 -30.42 22.35 24.85
C SER A 310 -31.45 21.47 25.57
N ASP A 311 -31.04 20.85 26.68
CA ASP A 311 -31.98 20.36 27.67
C ASP A 311 -31.82 21.22 28.93
N THR A 312 -32.89 21.96 29.19
CA THR A 312 -33.15 22.81 30.34
C THR A 312 -33.65 21.97 31.51
N SER A 313 -33.56 22.54 32.73
CA SER A 313 -34.16 22.13 34.03
C SER A 313 -33.37 21.02 34.77
N ASP A 314 -33.00 21.10 36.05
CA ASP A 314 -33.44 21.93 37.18
C ASP A 314 -32.34 21.97 38.26
N THR A 315 -31.91 23.17 38.69
CA THR A 315 -31.99 23.74 40.06
C THR A 315 -31.16 25.01 40.17
#